data_AF-A0A177VDW6-F1
#
_entry.id   AF-A0A177VDW6-F1
#
_cell.length_a   1.000
_cell.length_b   1.000
_cell.length_c   1.000
_cell.angle_alpha   90.00
_cell.angle_beta   90.00
_cell.angle_gamma   90.00
#
_symmetry.space_group_name_H-M   'P 1'
#
loop_
_entity.id
_entity.type
_entity.pdbx_description
1 polymer ?
#
loop_
_entity_poly.entity_id
_entity_poly.type
_entity_poly.pdbx_seq_one_letter_code
_entity_poly.pdbx_strand_id
1 'polypeptide(L)'
;MRFSRLALLCALGALCVFLSTVSASTSWDKDDQEIFSLQAALEKAEGKDASFYKILGVPRSASFNDIKKAYRKKSLELHPDKQGSTKKAQERFERLGLINKILRDDRRTRYDHFLTNGFPKYNPDAGGWVYSRFRPGLISVVILLVLLSCGAQALVIHLNWKRDVSRVQVLRKAAVVVALGPRYAQVLAALRQHQRGSASGDAPAVPQSKASLPVIKEKKVRVPLSGFVDLPAEPNPSTATAADWDEHERGVKKAVADAASFSAAQAQQTGSAPRTVEMLVRGAGNTLDPTAHSGRDVVEVLLSDPESGEWLPFDEASTAPKPDLVRRVWVATLLSNVTGGGGSSSSASAGSDHADNTAASSAVEAVANGSGSKRSKGGKRR
;
A
#
# COMPACT_ATOMS: atom_id res chain seq x y z
N MET A 1 -8.66 -17.34 -14.55
CA MET A 1 -7.36 -17.78 -13.99
C MET A 1 -6.19 -17.92 -15.01
N ARG A 2 -6.40 -17.80 -16.33
CA ARG A 2 -5.33 -18.00 -17.34
C ARG A 2 -4.40 -16.79 -17.58
N PHE A 3 -4.84 -15.58 -17.29
CA PHE A 3 -4.02 -14.36 -17.42
C PHE A 3 -2.85 -14.27 -16.43
N SER A 4 -2.96 -14.92 -15.27
CA SER A 4 -1.92 -14.90 -14.23
C SER A 4 -0.65 -15.66 -14.62
N ARG A 5 -0.77 -16.73 -15.42
CA ARG A 5 0.39 -17.54 -15.85
C ARG A 5 1.20 -16.88 -16.97
N LEU A 6 0.52 -16.22 -17.92
CA LEU A 6 1.18 -15.51 -19.00
C LEU A 6 1.92 -14.26 -18.47
N ALA A 7 1.28 -13.51 -17.57
CA ALA A 7 1.90 -12.35 -16.93
C ALA A 7 3.14 -12.73 -16.09
N LEU A 8 3.09 -13.89 -15.41
CA LEU A 8 4.21 -14.40 -14.61
C LEU A 8 5.39 -14.82 -15.49
N LEU A 9 5.13 -15.47 -16.64
CA LEU A 9 6.19 -15.85 -17.59
C LEU A 9 6.83 -14.63 -18.26
N CYS A 10 6.05 -13.61 -18.61
CA CYS A 10 6.59 -12.35 -19.14
C CYS A 10 7.44 -11.61 -18.09
N ALA A 11 7.00 -11.58 -16.82
CA ALA A 11 7.77 -10.97 -15.73
C ALA A 11 9.09 -11.71 -15.46
N LEU A 12 9.09 -13.05 -15.52
CA LEU A 12 10.27 -13.89 -15.33
C LEU A 12 11.26 -13.74 -16.50
N GLY A 13 10.76 -13.62 -17.73
CA GLY A 13 11.56 -13.29 -18.91
C GLY A 13 12.23 -11.91 -18.79
N ALA A 14 11.48 -10.90 -18.34
CA ALA A 14 12.02 -9.56 -18.12
C ALA A 14 13.09 -9.55 -17.00
N LEU A 15 12.88 -10.32 -15.93
CA LEU A 15 13.87 -10.47 -14.86
C LEU A 15 15.16 -11.16 -15.35
N CYS A 16 15.05 -12.19 -16.19
CA CYS A 16 16.22 -12.87 -16.77
C CYS A 16 17.01 -11.95 -17.72
N VAL A 17 16.34 -11.10 -18.51
CA VAL A 17 16.99 -10.09 -19.36
C VAL A 17 17.65 -8.99 -18.52
N PHE A 18 17.02 -8.60 -17.41
CA PHE A 18 17.61 -7.64 -16.47
C PHE A 18 18.84 -8.21 -15.75
N LEU A 19 18.79 -9.49 -15.34
CA LEU A 19 19.93 -10.17 -14.71
C LEU A 19 21.10 -10.41 -15.68
N SER A 20 20.83 -10.69 -16.96
CA SER A 20 21.88 -10.89 -17.97
C SER A 20 22.56 -9.57 -18.39
N THR A 21 21.82 -8.47 -18.47
CA THR A 21 22.37 -7.14 -18.81
C THR A 21 23.19 -6.52 -17.69
N VAL A 22 22.98 -6.91 -16.43
CA VAL A 22 23.80 -6.47 -15.28
C VAL A 22 25.21 -7.12 -15.29
N SER A 23 25.44 -8.15 -16.10
CA SER A 23 26.75 -8.82 -16.22
C SER A 23 27.74 -8.13 -17.17
N ALA A 24 27.37 -6.98 -17.76
CA ALA A 24 28.34 -6.10 -18.41
C ALA A 24 29.17 -5.38 -17.32
N SER A 25 30.08 -6.13 -16.70
CA SER A 25 31.03 -5.61 -15.72
C SER A 25 31.86 -4.51 -16.36
N THR A 26 31.74 -3.28 -15.85
CA THR A 26 32.72 -2.21 -16.06
C THR A 26 34.03 -2.61 -15.39
N SER A 27 34.83 -3.46 -16.03
CA SER A 27 36.22 -3.69 -15.65
C SER A 27 37.01 -2.41 -15.93
N TRP A 28 37.82 -1.96 -14.98
CA TRP A 28 38.68 -0.79 -15.16
C TRP A 28 39.62 -0.96 -16.35
N ASP A 29 39.74 0.09 -17.15
CA ASP A 29 40.67 0.13 -18.27
C ASP A 29 42.13 0.08 -17.77
N LYS A 30 43.06 -0.34 -18.62
CA LYS A 30 44.49 -0.45 -18.25
C LYS A 30 45.06 0.91 -17.81
N ASP A 31 44.66 1.98 -18.48
CA ASP A 31 45.05 3.35 -18.11
C ASP A 31 44.54 3.75 -16.73
N ASP A 32 43.34 3.32 -16.35
CA ASP A 32 42.77 3.61 -15.02
C ASP A 32 43.54 2.85 -13.94
N GLN A 33 43.90 1.59 -14.21
CA GLN A 33 44.71 0.76 -13.30
C GLN A 33 46.12 1.35 -13.10
N GLU A 34 46.74 1.90 -14.14
CA GLU A 34 48.01 2.63 -14.03
C GLU A 34 47.86 3.86 -13.13
N ILE A 35 46.81 4.66 -13.32
CA ILE A 35 46.53 5.84 -12.50
C ILE A 35 46.33 5.44 -11.02
N PHE A 36 45.51 4.42 -10.75
CA PHE A 36 45.21 3.97 -9.39
C PHE A 36 46.43 3.39 -8.69
N SER A 37 47.20 2.54 -9.38
CA SER A 37 48.42 1.95 -8.81
C SER A 37 49.47 3.00 -8.51
N LEU A 38 49.62 4.00 -9.39
CA LEU A 38 50.54 5.10 -9.18
C LEU A 38 50.12 6.00 -8.01
N GLN A 39 48.83 6.36 -7.92
CA GLN A 39 48.27 7.14 -6.81
C GLN A 39 48.38 6.38 -5.48
N ALA A 40 48.10 5.09 -5.44
CA ALA A 40 48.25 4.28 -4.23
C ALA A 40 49.71 4.13 -3.79
N ALA A 41 50.65 3.96 -4.75
CA ALA A 41 52.08 3.96 -4.47
C ALA A 41 52.56 5.32 -3.93
N LEU A 42 51.93 6.41 -4.39
CA LEU A 42 52.16 7.76 -3.92
C LEU A 42 51.70 7.95 -2.48
N GLU A 43 50.45 7.58 -2.19
CA GLU A 43 49.85 7.69 -0.87
C GLU A 43 50.63 6.88 0.17
N LYS A 44 51.17 5.72 -0.23
CA LYS A 44 52.03 4.89 0.61
C LYS A 44 53.38 5.56 0.93
N ALA A 45 53.91 6.39 0.03
CA ALA A 45 55.23 7.00 0.18
C ALA A 45 55.20 8.40 0.82
N GLU A 46 54.17 9.19 0.54
CA GLU A 46 54.08 10.61 0.90
C GLU A 46 52.87 10.95 1.79
N GLY A 47 51.94 10.00 1.99
CA GLY A 47 50.74 10.18 2.80
C GLY A 47 49.47 10.45 1.99
N LYS A 48 48.32 10.48 2.67
CA LYS A 48 46.98 10.53 2.04
C LYS A 48 46.71 11.79 1.21
N ASP A 49 47.43 12.88 1.45
CA ASP A 49 47.25 14.16 0.74
C ASP A 49 48.22 14.34 -0.43
N ALA A 50 48.86 13.26 -0.89
CA ALA A 50 49.78 13.28 -2.02
C ALA A 50 49.00 13.27 -3.34
N SER A 51 49.25 14.25 -4.20
CA SER A 51 48.66 14.34 -5.54
C SER A 51 49.75 14.57 -6.58
N PHE A 52 49.49 14.22 -7.83
CA PHE A 52 50.41 14.38 -8.95
C PHE A 52 50.86 15.85 -9.11
N TYR A 53 49.92 16.77 -8.91
CA TYR A 53 50.14 18.21 -8.94
C TYR A 53 51.03 18.68 -7.77
N LYS A 54 50.80 18.15 -6.56
CA LYS A 54 51.56 18.53 -5.35
C LYS A 54 53.02 18.10 -5.44
N ILE A 55 53.31 16.94 -6.03
CA ILE A 55 54.68 16.45 -6.22
C ILE A 55 55.45 17.28 -7.22
N LEU A 56 54.80 17.69 -8.30
CA LEU A 56 55.39 18.59 -9.28
C LEU A 56 55.47 20.03 -8.77
N GLY A 57 54.71 20.38 -7.72
CA GLY A 57 54.64 21.72 -7.16
C GLY A 57 53.91 22.71 -8.08
N VAL A 58 52.91 22.23 -8.82
CA VAL A 58 52.11 23.04 -9.74
C VAL A 58 50.63 23.02 -9.34
N PRO A 59 49.86 24.08 -9.63
CA PRO A 59 48.42 24.06 -9.41
C PRO A 59 47.71 23.13 -10.41
N ARG A 60 46.50 22.66 -10.06
CA ARG A 60 45.66 21.84 -10.94
C ARG A 60 45.32 22.53 -12.27
N SER A 61 45.28 23.87 -12.28
CA SER A 61 45.05 24.71 -13.46
C SER A 61 46.28 24.91 -14.35
N ALA A 62 47.44 24.34 -13.99
CA ALA A 62 48.68 24.53 -14.73
C ALA A 62 48.58 24.08 -16.19
N SER A 63 49.18 24.88 -17.07
CA SER A 63 49.27 24.56 -18.50
C SER A 63 50.25 23.41 -18.73
N PHE A 64 50.17 22.77 -19.90
CA PHE A 64 51.11 21.71 -20.27
C PHE A 64 52.58 22.19 -20.25
N ASN A 65 52.83 23.44 -20.65
CA ASN A 65 54.17 24.02 -20.63
C ASN A 65 54.72 24.18 -19.20
N ASP A 66 53.87 24.51 -18.24
CA ASP A 66 54.27 24.67 -16.84
C ASP A 66 54.58 23.32 -16.19
N ILE A 67 53.76 22.30 -16.49
CA ILE A 67 54.01 20.91 -16.06
C ILE A 67 55.36 20.42 -16.60
N LYS A 68 55.66 20.69 -17.87
CA LYS A 68 56.94 20.32 -18.49
C LYS A 68 58.13 21.02 -17.84
N LYS A 69 58.01 22.30 -17.51
CA LYS A 69 59.06 23.06 -16.79
C LYS A 69 59.27 22.51 -15.37
N ALA A 70 58.18 22.27 -14.65
CA ALA A 70 58.22 21.73 -13.29
C ALA A 70 58.85 20.33 -13.25
N TYR A 71 58.50 19.46 -14.19
CA TYR A 71 59.10 18.14 -14.34
C TYR A 71 60.62 18.20 -14.53
N ARG A 72 61.12 19.10 -15.41
CA ARG A 72 62.58 19.27 -15.62
C ARG A 72 63.31 19.65 -14.35
N LYS A 73 62.74 20.59 -13.58
CA LYS A 73 63.31 21.01 -12.30
C LYS A 73 63.32 19.86 -11.29
N LYS A 74 62.19 19.18 -11.11
CA LYS A 74 62.04 18.05 -10.19
C LYS A 74 62.90 16.85 -10.56
N SER A 75 63.07 16.57 -11.85
CA SER A 75 63.91 15.48 -12.35
C SER A 75 65.39 15.69 -12.01
N LEU A 76 65.88 16.94 -12.07
CA LEU A 76 67.26 17.29 -11.68
C LEU A 76 67.48 17.24 -10.15
N GLU A 77 66.43 17.50 -9.36
CA GLU A 77 66.45 17.42 -7.89
C GLU A 77 66.44 15.95 -7.41
N LEU A 78 65.64 15.11 -8.07
CA LEU A 78 65.40 13.70 -7.71
C LEU A 78 66.27 12.71 -8.51
N HIS A 79 67.30 13.17 -9.20
CA HIS A 79 68.15 12.31 -10.01
C HIS A 79 68.93 11.32 -9.12
N PRO A 80 68.95 10.00 -9.42
CA PRO A 80 69.57 9.00 -8.57
C PRO A 80 71.07 9.24 -8.34
N ASP A 81 71.77 9.82 -9.33
CA ASP A 81 73.18 10.21 -9.24
C ASP A 81 73.45 11.21 -8.09
N LYS A 82 72.53 12.15 -7.84
CA LYS A 82 72.65 13.13 -6.76
C LYS A 82 72.15 12.61 -5.40
N GLN A 83 71.31 11.58 -5.41
CA GLN A 83 70.68 10.99 -4.21
C GLN A 83 71.30 9.66 -3.78
N GLY A 84 72.50 9.35 -4.29
CA GLY A 84 73.32 8.23 -3.83
C GLY A 84 72.84 6.85 -4.31
N SER A 85 72.23 6.77 -5.49
CA SER A 85 71.86 5.51 -6.19
C SER A 85 71.12 4.49 -5.31
N THR A 86 70.30 4.98 -4.38
CA THR A 86 69.48 4.12 -3.52
C THR A 86 68.22 3.65 -4.25
N LYS A 87 67.74 2.44 -3.95
CA LYS A 87 66.49 1.90 -4.53
C LYS A 87 65.29 2.86 -4.39
N LYS A 88 65.21 3.56 -3.26
CA LYS A 88 64.15 4.56 -3.00
C LYS A 88 64.24 5.78 -3.92
N ALA A 89 65.44 6.25 -4.24
CA ALA A 89 65.64 7.37 -5.16
C ALA A 89 65.25 6.97 -6.59
N GLN A 90 65.61 5.75 -7.00
CA GLN A 90 65.21 5.20 -8.30
C GLN A 90 63.69 5.07 -8.42
N GLU A 91 63.01 4.49 -7.42
CA GLU A 91 61.54 4.37 -7.42
C GLU A 91 60.84 5.75 -7.47
N ARG A 92 61.38 6.76 -6.77
CA ARG A 92 60.83 8.12 -6.80
C ARG A 92 60.98 8.76 -8.18
N PHE A 93 62.14 8.56 -8.80
CA PHE A 93 62.40 9.08 -10.15
C PHE A 93 61.50 8.40 -11.20
N GLU A 94 61.33 7.08 -11.12
CA GLU A 94 60.44 6.32 -12.00
C GLU A 94 58.97 6.79 -11.85
N ARG A 95 58.49 6.98 -10.61
CA ARG A 95 57.16 7.53 -10.35
C ARG A 95 57.00 8.93 -10.94
N LEU A 96 58.00 9.80 -10.79
CA LEU A 96 57.97 11.15 -11.35
C LEU A 96 57.81 11.12 -12.90
N GLY A 97 58.51 10.20 -13.56
CA GLY A 97 58.39 9.97 -15.01
C GLY A 97 56.98 9.55 -15.42
N LEU A 98 56.38 8.60 -14.68
CA LEU A 98 55.01 8.13 -14.92
C LEU A 98 53.96 9.22 -14.68
N ILE A 99 54.13 10.01 -13.60
CA ILE A 99 53.24 11.14 -13.30
C ILE A 99 53.22 12.14 -14.46
N ASN A 100 54.39 12.54 -14.96
CA ASN A 100 54.49 13.46 -16.09
C ASN A 100 53.88 12.86 -17.38
N LYS A 101 54.03 11.55 -17.58
CA LYS A 101 53.40 10.84 -18.72
C LYS A 101 51.87 10.90 -18.65
N ILE A 102 51.28 10.75 -17.46
CA ILE A 102 49.81 10.82 -17.26
C ILE A 102 49.30 12.26 -17.43
N LEU A 103 49.97 13.24 -16.81
CA LEU A 103 49.53 14.64 -16.84
C LEU A 103 49.69 15.32 -18.21
N ARG A 104 50.53 14.76 -19.09
CA ARG A 104 50.69 15.22 -20.48
C ARG A 104 49.56 14.79 -21.40
N ASP A 105 48.97 13.64 -21.13
CA ASP A 105 48.06 12.94 -22.03
C ASP A 105 46.59 13.25 -21.70
N ASP A 106 45.66 12.73 -22.50
CA ASP A 106 44.21 12.80 -22.21
C ASP A 106 43.86 12.14 -20.86
N ARG A 107 44.73 11.25 -20.37
CA ARG A 107 44.66 10.60 -19.06
C ARG A 107 44.64 11.59 -17.88
N ARG A 108 45.04 12.85 -18.08
CA ARG A 108 44.85 13.94 -17.10
C ARG A 108 43.37 14.12 -16.73
N THR A 109 42.47 14.06 -17.70
CA THR A 109 41.02 14.26 -17.45
C THR A 109 40.45 13.15 -16.57
N ARG A 110 40.86 11.89 -16.80
CA ARG A 110 40.51 10.74 -15.96
C ARG A 110 41.04 10.90 -14.53
N TYR A 111 42.31 11.30 -14.39
CA TYR A 111 42.88 11.58 -13.07
C TYR A 111 42.11 12.67 -12.32
N ASP A 112 41.75 13.76 -13.01
CA ASP A 112 40.97 14.87 -12.47
C ASP A 112 39.57 14.43 -12.00
N HIS A 113 38.95 13.49 -12.72
CA HIS A 113 37.69 12.87 -12.32
C HIS A 113 37.83 12.06 -11.02
N PHE A 114 38.84 11.19 -10.91
CA PHE A 114 39.09 10.39 -9.70
C PHE A 114 39.53 11.24 -8.50
N LEU A 115 40.25 12.34 -8.74
CA LEU A 115 40.62 13.27 -7.68
C LEU A 115 39.40 13.93 -7.02
N THR A 116 38.32 14.13 -7.80
CA THR A 116 37.08 14.76 -7.31
C THR A 116 36.13 13.72 -6.72
N ASN A 117 36.00 12.56 -7.35
CA ASN A 117 35.05 11.50 -6.97
C ASN A 117 35.61 10.45 -6.01
N GLY A 118 36.91 10.54 -5.71
CA GLY A 118 37.63 9.57 -4.89
C GLY A 118 38.26 8.45 -5.71
N PHE A 119 39.34 7.86 -5.18
CA PHE A 119 40.02 6.74 -5.79
C PHE A 119 39.48 5.40 -5.26
N PRO A 120 39.35 4.37 -6.11
CA PRO A 120 39.05 3.02 -5.65
C PRO A 120 40.22 2.46 -4.84
N LYS A 121 39.95 1.52 -3.94
CA LYS A 121 40.99 0.84 -3.17
C LYS A 121 41.30 -0.51 -3.80
N TYR A 122 42.57 -0.90 -3.77
CA TYR A 122 42.97 -2.24 -4.20
C TYR A 122 42.48 -3.27 -3.18
N ASN A 123 41.67 -4.22 -3.63
CA ASN A 123 41.18 -5.31 -2.80
C ASN A 123 41.54 -6.66 -3.45
N PRO A 124 42.45 -7.46 -2.85
CA PRO A 124 42.88 -8.72 -3.42
C PRO A 124 41.72 -9.74 -3.52
N ASP A 125 40.79 -9.73 -2.58
CA ASP A 125 39.65 -10.68 -2.55
C ASP A 125 38.65 -10.42 -3.67
N ALA A 126 38.57 -9.18 -4.15
CA ALA A 126 37.71 -8.78 -5.26
C ALA A 126 38.42 -8.81 -6.61
N GLY A 127 39.69 -9.23 -6.65
CA GLY A 127 40.48 -9.36 -7.88
C GLY A 127 40.89 -8.04 -8.53
N GLY A 128 40.90 -6.91 -7.81
CA GLY A 128 41.31 -5.63 -8.37
C GLY A 128 40.90 -4.37 -7.61
N TRP A 129 40.76 -3.27 -8.34
CA TRP A 129 40.37 -1.96 -7.81
C TRP A 129 38.86 -1.88 -7.62
N VAL A 130 38.39 -1.62 -6.40
CA VAL A 130 36.95 -1.52 -6.10
C VAL A 130 36.67 -0.32 -5.20
N TYR A 131 35.60 0.42 -5.47
CA TYR A 131 35.07 1.38 -4.51
C TYR A 131 34.53 0.66 -3.28
N SER A 132 34.66 1.26 -2.10
CA SER A 132 33.99 0.75 -0.91
C SER A 132 32.47 0.88 -1.07
N ARG A 133 31.84 -0.09 -1.72
CA ARG A 133 30.39 -0.17 -1.86
C ARG A 133 29.83 -0.67 -0.53
N PHE A 134 28.78 0.01 -0.04
CA PHE A 134 28.06 -0.44 1.14
C PHE A 134 27.56 -1.87 0.93
N ARG A 135 28.06 -2.81 1.73
CA ARG A 135 27.56 -4.18 1.78
C ARG A 135 26.56 -4.27 2.93
N PRO A 136 25.24 -4.21 2.67
CA PRO A 136 24.27 -4.38 3.73
C PRO A 136 24.52 -5.74 4.41
N GLY A 137 24.73 -5.73 5.73
CA GLY A 137 24.89 -6.96 6.49
C GLY A 137 23.60 -7.81 6.45
N LEU A 138 23.72 -9.12 6.68
CA LEU A 138 22.57 -10.04 6.68
C LEU A 138 21.41 -9.50 7.53
N ILE A 139 21.71 -8.96 8.71
CA ILE A 139 20.72 -8.37 9.62
C ILE A 139 20.00 -7.18 8.96
N SER A 140 20.72 -6.29 8.27
CA SER A 140 20.11 -5.15 7.58
C SER A 140 19.18 -5.58 6.44
N VAL A 141 19.52 -6.67 5.73
CA VAL A 141 18.66 -7.24 4.68
C VAL A 141 17.42 -7.87 5.31
N VAL A 142 17.58 -8.64 6.40
CA VAL A 142 16.45 -9.23 7.11
C VAL A 142 15.51 -8.16 7.65
N ILE A 143 16.04 -7.09 8.26
CA ILE A 143 15.24 -5.95 8.73
C ILE A 143 14.47 -5.30 7.57
N LEU A 144 15.14 -5.05 6.43
CA LEU A 144 14.50 -4.50 5.23
C LEU A 144 13.34 -5.39 4.75
N LEU A 145 13.57 -6.72 4.68
CA LEU A 145 12.54 -7.66 4.25
C LEU A 145 11.36 -7.73 5.22
N VAL A 146 11.62 -7.67 6.54
CA VAL A 146 10.58 -7.63 7.57
C VAL A 146 9.76 -6.33 7.46
N LEU A 147 10.42 -5.19 7.26
CA LEU A 147 9.74 -3.90 7.06
C LEU A 147 8.89 -3.90 5.78
N LEU A 148 9.40 -4.48 4.70
CA LEU A 148 8.68 -4.58 3.43
C LEU A 148 7.46 -5.50 3.55
N SER A 149 7.61 -6.64 4.22
CA SER A 149 6.51 -7.58 4.52
C SER A 149 5.43 -6.91 5.39
N CYS A 150 5.84 -6.22 6.47
CA CYS A 150 4.96 -5.44 7.35
C CYS A 150 4.17 -4.37 6.56
N GLY A 151 4.87 -3.59 5.72
CA GLY A 151 4.24 -2.57 4.88
C GLY A 151 3.22 -3.15 3.89
N ALA A 152 3.56 -4.27 3.24
CA ALA A 152 2.64 -4.94 2.32
C ALA A 152 1.39 -5.46 3.03
N GLN A 153 1.53 -6.07 4.21
CA GLN A 153 0.37 -6.55 4.99
C GLN A 153 -0.51 -5.38 5.46
N ALA A 154 0.10 -4.31 5.98
CA ALA A 154 -0.61 -3.11 6.40
C ALA A 154 -1.39 -2.47 5.24
N LEU A 155 -0.80 -2.44 4.04
CA LEU A 155 -1.47 -1.98 2.83
C LEU A 155 -2.69 -2.84 2.49
N VAL A 156 -2.58 -4.17 2.52
CA VAL A 156 -3.69 -5.08 2.25
C VAL A 156 -4.84 -4.86 3.25
N ILE A 157 -4.53 -4.77 4.55
CA ILE A 157 -5.51 -4.49 5.60
C ILE A 157 -6.20 -3.15 5.35
N HIS A 158 -5.44 -2.12 4.98
CA HIS A 158 -5.99 -0.80 4.69
C HIS A 158 -6.90 -0.81 3.45
N LEU A 159 -6.52 -1.50 2.38
CA LEU A 159 -7.33 -1.63 1.17
C LEU A 159 -8.61 -2.41 1.42
N ASN A 160 -8.55 -3.48 2.23
CA ASN A 160 -9.73 -4.24 2.61
C ASN A 160 -10.67 -3.41 3.48
N TRP A 161 -10.15 -2.72 4.49
CA TRP A 161 -10.95 -1.80 5.31
C TRP A 161 -11.65 -0.75 4.44
N LYS A 162 -10.94 -0.13 3.48
CA LYS A 162 -11.55 0.84 2.56
C LYS A 162 -12.68 0.23 1.74
N ARG A 163 -12.53 -1.01 1.26
CA ARG A 163 -13.59 -1.74 0.55
C ARG A 163 -14.77 -2.06 1.46
N ASP A 164 -14.50 -2.46 2.70
CA ASP A 164 -15.53 -2.84 3.66
C ASP A 164 -16.37 -1.63 4.09
N VAL A 165 -15.74 -0.47 4.33
CA VAL A 165 -16.46 0.79 4.56
C VAL A 165 -17.37 1.14 3.38
N SER A 166 -16.87 1.06 2.15
CA SER A 166 -17.70 1.34 0.97
C SER A 166 -18.88 0.35 0.83
N ARG A 167 -18.67 -0.94 1.12
CA ARG A 167 -19.74 -1.95 1.10
C ARG A 167 -20.83 -1.66 2.13
N VAL A 168 -20.44 -1.32 3.37
CA VAL A 168 -21.37 -0.95 4.45
C VAL A 168 -22.20 0.27 4.04
N GLN A 169 -21.57 1.32 3.50
CA GLN A 169 -22.27 2.51 3.02
C GLN A 169 -23.29 2.20 1.92
N VAL A 170 -22.91 1.36 0.94
CA VAL A 170 -23.79 0.97 -0.17
C VAL A 170 -24.99 0.16 0.34
N LEU A 171 -24.78 -0.83 1.20
CA LEU A 171 -25.85 -1.65 1.78
C LEU A 171 -26.80 -0.83 2.64
N ARG A 172 -26.24 0.08 3.45
CA ARG A 172 -27.03 0.98 4.29
C ARG A 172 -27.92 1.90 3.46
N LYS A 173 -27.36 2.54 2.42
CA LYS A 173 -28.13 3.36 1.48
C LYS A 173 -29.23 2.55 0.80
N ALA A 174 -28.90 1.34 0.34
CA ALA A 174 -29.85 0.45 -0.29
C ALA A 174 -31.02 0.07 0.63
N ALA A 175 -30.75 -0.22 1.91
CA ALA A 175 -31.78 -0.48 2.91
C ALA A 175 -32.73 0.72 3.09
N VAL A 176 -32.16 1.91 3.24
CA VAL A 176 -32.92 3.16 3.42
C VAL A 176 -33.78 3.47 2.19
N VAL A 177 -33.26 3.27 0.98
CA VAL A 177 -34.00 3.47 -0.28
C VAL A 177 -35.21 2.55 -0.37
N VAL A 178 -35.06 1.26 -0.07
CA VAL A 178 -36.16 0.30 -0.15
C VAL A 178 -37.17 0.52 0.99
N ALA A 179 -36.70 0.99 2.15
CA ALA A 179 -37.57 1.33 3.27
C ALA A 179 -38.46 2.56 2.96
N LEU A 180 -37.85 3.66 2.50
CA LEU A 180 -38.54 4.95 2.28
C LEU A 180 -39.15 5.09 0.88
N GLY A 181 -38.75 4.23 -0.06
CA GLY A 181 -39.27 4.23 -1.44
C GLY A 181 -38.72 5.37 -2.31
N PRO A 182 -39.41 5.74 -3.40
CA PRO A 182 -38.89 6.65 -4.41
C PRO A 182 -38.58 8.07 -3.92
N ARG A 183 -39.21 8.51 -2.82
CA ARG A 183 -39.02 9.84 -2.23
C ARG A 183 -37.97 9.87 -1.10
N TYR A 184 -37.13 8.83 -0.97
CA TYR A 184 -36.19 8.70 0.16
C TYR A 184 -35.27 9.91 0.33
N ALA A 185 -34.74 10.47 -0.77
CA ALA A 185 -33.78 11.57 -0.70
C ALA A 185 -34.45 12.89 -0.27
N GLN A 186 -35.72 13.12 -0.64
CA GLN A 186 -36.52 14.24 -0.16
C GLN A 186 -36.75 14.14 1.37
N VAL A 187 -37.10 12.94 1.83
CA VAL A 187 -37.34 12.66 3.25
C VAL A 187 -36.06 12.83 4.07
N LEU A 188 -34.93 12.29 3.61
CA LEU A 188 -33.64 12.46 4.27
C LEU A 188 -33.20 13.93 4.32
N ALA A 189 -33.38 14.68 3.23
CA ALA A 189 -33.03 16.10 3.19
C ALA A 189 -33.88 16.91 4.19
N ALA A 190 -35.20 16.69 4.22
CA ALA A 190 -36.11 17.34 5.16
C ALA A 190 -35.76 17.01 6.62
N LEU A 191 -35.41 15.75 6.90
CA LEU A 191 -35.02 15.29 8.24
C LEU A 191 -33.70 15.95 8.71
N ARG A 192 -32.68 16.03 7.85
CA ARG A 192 -31.41 16.69 8.18
C ARG A 192 -31.57 18.19 8.41
N GLN A 193 -32.45 18.85 7.65
CA GLN A 193 -32.78 20.26 7.85
C GLN A 193 -33.46 20.50 9.19
N HIS A 194 -34.41 19.62 9.57
CA HIS A 194 -35.08 19.69 10.87
C HIS A 194 -34.11 19.51 12.04
N GLN A 195 -33.10 18.64 11.90
CA GLN A 195 -32.06 18.46 12.92
C GLN A 195 -31.09 19.64 13.05
N ARG A 196 -30.88 20.43 11.98
CA ARG A 196 -29.98 21.59 12.00
C ARG A 196 -30.55 22.83 12.69
N GLY A 197 -31.81 22.78 13.12
CA GLY A 197 -32.49 23.90 13.77
C GLY A 197 -32.99 24.94 12.76
N SER A 198 -34.31 25.12 12.74
CA SER A 198 -34.97 26.29 12.16
C SER A 198 -34.51 27.55 12.91
N ALA A 199 -33.54 28.29 12.37
CA ALA A 199 -33.13 29.59 12.92
C ALA A 199 -33.16 30.76 11.92
N SER A 200 -33.56 30.56 10.67
CA SER A 200 -33.79 31.67 9.74
C SER A 200 -35.06 31.43 8.92
N GLY A 201 -36.00 32.37 9.01
CA GLY A 201 -37.33 32.33 8.37
C GLY A 201 -37.34 32.42 6.85
N ASP A 202 -36.23 32.11 6.18
CA ASP A 202 -36.06 32.17 4.71
C ASP A 202 -35.66 30.80 4.12
N ALA A 203 -36.08 29.69 4.74
CA ALA A 203 -35.87 28.36 4.19
C ALA A 203 -36.82 28.12 3.01
N PRO A 204 -36.34 27.83 1.78
CA PRO A 204 -37.22 27.54 0.66
C PRO A 204 -37.97 26.23 0.93
N ALA A 205 -39.30 26.29 0.83
CA ALA A 205 -40.21 25.19 1.15
C ALA A 205 -39.89 23.94 0.31
N VAL A 206 -39.50 22.85 0.98
CA VAL A 206 -39.66 21.48 0.44
C VAL A 206 -41.15 21.30 0.11
N PRO A 207 -41.53 20.77 -1.07
CA PRO A 207 -42.90 20.85 -1.58
C PRO A 207 -43.92 20.29 -0.59
N GLN A 208 -44.79 21.17 -0.08
CA GLN A 208 -45.86 20.90 0.89
C GLN A 208 -47.06 20.13 0.31
N SER A 209 -46.87 19.25 -0.69
CA SER A 209 -47.99 18.42 -1.15
C SER A 209 -48.27 17.28 -0.16
N LYS A 210 -48.96 17.65 0.94
CA LYS A 210 -49.70 16.79 1.88
C LYS A 210 -49.02 15.47 2.24
N ALA A 211 -47.95 15.53 3.02
CA ALA A 211 -47.61 14.46 3.95
C ALA A 211 -46.89 15.11 5.14
N SER A 212 -47.50 15.05 6.33
CA SER A 212 -46.75 15.05 7.58
C SER A 212 -45.47 14.22 7.40
N LEU A 213 -44.33 14.69 7.90
CA LEU A 213 -43.07 13.92 7.95
C LEU A 213 -43.42 12.44 8.13
N PRO A 214 -43.09 11.54 7.19
CA PRO A 214 -43.49 10.15 7.32
C PRO A 214 -42.87 9.65 8.62
N VAL A 215 -43.72 9.34 9.60
CA VAL A 215 -43.28 8.64 10.81
C VAL A 215 -42.63 7.36 10.29
N ILE A 216 -41.31 7.26 10.45
CA ILE A 216 -40.56 6.09 10.01
C ILE A 216 -40.97 4.95 10.95
N LYS A 217 -42.06 4.28 10.59
CA LYS A 217 -42.44 3.02 11.20
C LYS A 217 -41.36 2.01 10.86
N GLU A 218 -40.97 1.21 11.84
CA GLU A 218 -40.00 0.14 11.67
C GLU A 218 -40.36 -0.70 10.44
N LYS A 219 -39.43 -0.80 9.49
CA LYS A 219 -39.65 -1.53 8.24
C LYS A 219 -38.56 -2.55 8.03
N LYS A 220 -38.97 -3.82 8.01
CA LYS A 220 -38.11 -4.94 7.64
C LYS A 220 -37.98 -4.98 6.12
N VAL A 221 -36.74 -5.01 5.64
CA VAL A 221 -36.38 -4.89 4.23
C VAL A 221 -35.40 -6.00 3.86
N ARG A 222 -35.50 -6.50 2.63
CA ARG A 222 -34.52 -7.40 2.04
C ARG A 222 -33.70 -6.67 1.00
N VAL A 223 -32.39 -6.68 1.16
CA VAL A 223 -31.44 -5.98 0.28
C VAL A 223 -30.47 -6.99 -0.32
N PRO A 224 -30.17 -6.94 -1.63
CA PRO A 224 -29.13 -7.78 -2.21
C PRO A 224 -27.74 -7.42 -1.65
N LEU A 225 -26.87 -8.41 -1.44
CA LEU A 225 -25.50 -8.20 -0.93
C LEU A 225 -24.64 -7.27 -1.80
N SER A 226 -24.95 -7.16 -3.10
CA SER A 226 -24.29 -6.24 -4.02
C SER A 226 -24.73 -4.78 -3.83
N GLY A 227 -25.82 -4.53 -3.09
CA GLY A 227 -26.54 -3.26 -3.09
C GLY A 227 -27.12 -2.90 -4.45
N PHE A 228 -27.51 -1.64 -4.61
CA PHE A 228 -27.93 -1.06 -5.88
C PHE A 228 -26.75 -0.29 -6.49
N VAL A 229 -26.21 -0.77 -7.60
CA VAL A 229 -24.97 -0.26 -8.21
C VAL A 229 -25.15 1.14 -8.81
N ASP A 230 -26.37 1.50 -9.21
CA ASP A 230 -26.70 2.74 -9.94
C ASP A 230 -27.67 3.67 -9.18
N LEU A 231 -27.48 3.84 -7.87
CA LEU A 231 -28.27 4.83 -7.11
C LEU A 231 -27.87 6.26 -7.50
N PRO A 232 -28.84 7.15 -7.83
CA PRO A 232 -28.52 8.55 -8.07
C PRO A 232 -27.93 9.19 -6.82
N ALA A 233 -26.90 10.01 -7.01
CA ALA A 233 -26.21 10.69 -5.92
C ALA A 233 -27.17 11.63 -5.18
N GLU A 234 -27.08 11.68 -3.86
CA GLU A 234 -27.89 12.61 -3.08
C GLU A 234 -27.51 14.06 -3.42
N PRO A 235 -28.48 14.95 -3.72
CA PRO A 235 -28.19 16.36 -3.90
C PRO A 235 -27.62 16.94 -2.61
N ASN A 236 -26.60 17.79 -2.72
CA ASN A 236 -25.98 18.45 -1.57
C ASN A 236 -27.07 19.23 -0.81
N PRO A 237 -27.12 19.19 0.54
CA PRO A 237 -28.12 19.93 1.33
C PRO A 237 -28.24 21.43 1.01
N SER A 238 -27.19 22.05 0.46
CA SER A 238 -27.21 23.46 0.02
C SER A 238 -27.91 23.68 -1.33
N THR A 239 -28.01 22.65 -2.18
CA THR A 239 -28.61 22.71 -3.52
C THR A 239 -29.91 21.92 -3.63
N ALA A 240 -30.37 21.31 -2.53
CA ALA A 240 -31.56 20.45 -2.49
C ALA A 240 -32.86 21.14 -2.92
N THR A 241 -32.92 22.48 -2.84
CA THR A 241 -34.06 23.30 -3.27
C THR A 241 -34.14 23.49 -4.78
N ALA A 242 -33.03 23.30 -5.50
CA ALA A 242 -32.94 23.39 -6.96
C ALA A 242 -32.88 22.02 -7.66
N ALA A 243 -32.96 20.92 -6.91
CA ALA A 243 -32.87 19.57 -7.45
C ALA A 243 -34.18 19.13 -8.14
N ASP A 244 -34.09 18.54 -9.33
CA ASP A 244 -35.21 17.84 -9.97
C ASP A 244 -35.46 16.51 -9.26
N TRP A 245 -36.43 16.53 -8.37
CA TRP A 245 -36.81 15.40 -7.55
C TRP A 245 -37.54 14.29 -8.32
N ASP A 246 -38.19 14.63 -9.44
CA ASP A 246 -38.89 13.66 -10.28
C ASP A 246 -37.88 12.84 -11.10
N GLU A 247 -36.81 13.48 -11.58
CA GLU A 247 -35.68 12.79 -12.21
C GLU A 247 -34.98 11.83 -11.23
N HIS A 248 -34.74 12.30 -10.01
CA HIS A 248 -34.17 11.46 -8.95
C HIS A 248 -35.06 10.24 -8.68
N GLU A 249 -36.37 10.42 -8.55
CA GLU A 249 -37.35 9.34 -8.36
C GLU A 249 -37.31 8.31 -9.51
N ARG A 250 -37.25 8.77 -10.76
CA ARG A 250 -37.12 7.87 -11.93
C ARG A 250 -35.84 7.05 -11.87
N GLY A 251 -34.71 7.67 -11.52
CA GLY A 251 -33.42 7.00 -11.37
C GLY A 251 -33.45 5.91 -10.29
N VAL A 252 -34.09 6.20 -9.16
CA VAL A 252 -34.22 5.25 -8.05
C VAL A 252 -35.09 4.05 -8.41
N LYS A 253 -36.24 4.29 -9.06
CA LYS A 253 -37.12 3.21 -9.54
C LYS A 253 -36.40 2.29 -10.51
N LYS A 254 -35.63 2.87 -11.44
CA LYS A 254 -34.81 2.12 -12.40
C LYS A 254 -33.76 1.26 -11.67
N ALA A 255 -32.97 1.85 -10.77
CA ALA A 255 -31.92 1.12 -10.05
C ALA A 255 -32.47 -0.06 -9.21
N VAL A 256 -33.62 0.12 -8.57
CA VAL A 256 -34.27 -0.95 -7.79
C VAL A 256 -34.78 -2.07 -8.71
N ALA A 257 -35.39 -1.73 -9.86
CA ALA A 257 -35.85 -2.70 -10.84
C ALA A 257 -34.70 -3.48 -11.48
N ASP A 258 -33.59 -2.80 -11.81
CA ASP A 258 -32.40 -3.39 -12.41
C ASP A 258 -31.69 -4.34 -11.43
N ALA A 259 -31.63 -4.01 -10.14
CA ALA A 259 -31.07 -4.92 -9.14
C ALA A 259 -31.97 -6.14 -8.86
N ALA A 260 -33.30 -5.97 -8.90
CA ALA A 260 -34.22 -7.09 -8.77
C ALA A 260 -34.04 -8.07 -9.93
N SER A 261 -33.94 -7.57 -11.16
CA SER A 261 -33.69 -8.41 -12.34
C SER A 261 -32.30 -9.07 -12.32
N PHE A 262 -31.26 -8.36 -11.87
CA PHE A 262 -29.92 -8.91 -11.68
C PHE A 262 -29.89 -10.05 -10.65
N SER A 263 -30.55 -9.86 -9.50
CA SER A 263 -30.63 -10.88 -8.45
C SER A 263 -31.37 -12.14 -8.93
N ALA A 264 -32.43 -11.96 -9.74
CA ALA A 264 -33.18 -13.06 -10.35
C ALA A 264 -32.33 -13.82 -11.39
N ALA A 265 -31.55 -13.12 -12.20
CA ALA A 265 -30.64 -13.72 -13.17
C ALA A 265 -29.51 -14.52 -12.48
N GLN A 266 -28.98 -14.00 -11.36
CA GLN A 266 -27.96 -14.69 -10.57
C GLN A 266 -28.50 -15.97 -9.91
N ALA A 267 -29.75 -15.95 -9.46
CA ALA A 267 -30.43 -17.12 -8.90
C ALA A 267 -30.62 -18.23 -9.95
N GLN A 268 -30.95 -17.86 -11.20
CA GLN A 268 -31.09 -18.82 -12.31
C GLN A 268 -29.76 -19.50 -12.69
N GLN A 269 -28.63 -18.78 -12.63
CA GLN A 269 -27.32 -19.34 -12.97
C GLN A 269 -26.73 -20.25 -11.89
N THR A 270 -27.02 -19.96 -10.61
CA THR A 270 -26.40 -20.68 -9.48
C THR A 270 -27.30 -21.76 -8.87
N GLY A 271 -28.58 -21.82 -9.27
CA GLY A 271 -29.56 -22.77 -8.71
C GLY A 271 -29.88 -22.52 -7.23
N SER A 272 -29.37 -21.45 -6.64
CA SER A 272 -29.52 -21.06 -5.24
C SER A 272 -30.29 -19.75 -5.13
N ALA A 273 -31.05 -19.56 -4.06
CA ALA A 273 -31.78 -18.32 -3.80
C ALA A 273 -30.84 -17.09 -3.83
N PRO A 274 -31.33 -15.92 -4.29
CA PRO A 274 -30.53 -14.70 -4.31
C PRO A 274 -30.07 -14.36 -2.89
N ARG A 275 -28.76 -14.15 -2.71
CA ARG A 275 -28.17 -13.81 -1.41
C ARG A 275 -28.62 -12.40 -1.00
N THR A 276 -29.68 -12.36 -0.20
CA THR A 276 -30.27 -11.15 0.34
C THR A 276 -30.03 -11.08 1.83
N VAL A 277 -29.91 -9.85 2.33
CA VAL A 277 -29.71 -9.53 3.73
C VAL A 277 -31.00 -8.94 4.27
N GLU A 278 -31.48 -9.47 5.40
CA GLU A 278 -32.60 -8.88 6.12
C GLU A 278 -32.10 -7.72 6.99
N MET A 279 -32.60 -6.53 6.71
CA MET A 279 -32.23 -5.30 7.41
C MET A 279 -33.50 -4.64 7.96
N LEU A 280 -33.42 -4.10 9.17
CA LEU A 280 -34.48 -3.32 9.79
C LEU A 280 -34.11 -1.85 9.71
N VAL A 281 -34.98 -1.04 9.13
CA VAL A 281 -34.80 0.41 9.08
C VAL A 281 -35.79 1.06 10.04
N ARG A 282 -35.28 1.84 10.99
CA ARG A 282 -36.10 2.59 11.96
C ARG A 282 -35.64 4.05 12.06
N GLY A 283 -36.55 4.93 12.46
CA GLY A 283 -36.17 6.28 12.89
C GLY A 283 -35.41 6.19 14.22
N ALA A 284 -34.43 7.06 14.42
CA ALA A 284 -33.69 7.12 15.68
C ALA A 284 -34.62 7.55 16.84
N GLY A 285 -35.21 6.55 17.52
CA GLY A 285 -36.11 6.68 18.66
C GLY A 285 -37.58 6.44 18.34
N ASN A 286 -38.32 5.79 19.25
CA ASN A 286 -39.78 5.77 19.26
C ASN A 286 -40.39 7.14 19.60
N THR A 287 -39.56 8.11 19.97
CA THR A 287 -39.87 9.52 20.18
C THR A 287 -38.67 10.34 19.74
N LEU A 288 -38.89 11.32 18.86
CA LEU A 288 -37.90 12.31 18.45
C LEU A 288 -37.58 13.22 19.65
N ASP A 289 -36.64 12.82 20.50
CA ASP A 289 -36.05 13.75 21.47
C ASP A 289 -34.85 14.44 20.78
N PRO A 290 -34.96 15.74 20.44
CA PRO A 290 -33.94 16.47 19.69
C PRO A 290 -32.64 16.72 20.48
N THR A 291 -32.57 16.28 21.74
CA THR A 291 -31.43 16.52 22.64
C THR A 291 -30.43 15.37 22.71
N ALA A 292 -30.68 14.24 22.05
CA ALA A 292 -29.75 13.11 22.02
C ALA A 292 -28.53 13.41 21.12
N HIS A 293 -27.54 14.09 21.69
CA HIS A 293 -26.27 14.45 21.09
C HIS A 293 -25.37 13.22 20.85
N SER A 294 -25.70 12.41 19.87
CA SER A 294 -24.72 11.60 19.17
C SER A 294 -24.92 11.89 17.71
N GLY A 295 -23.86 12.20 16.95
CA GLY A 295 -23.91 12.47 15.51
C GLY A 295 -24.31 11.25 14.66
N ARG A 296 -25.29 10.48 15.13
CA ARG A 296 -25.94 9.37 14.47
C ARG A 296 -26.97 9.93 13.49
N ASP A 297 -27.01 9.32 12.31
CA ASP A 297 -27.99 9.65 11.30
C ASP A 297 -29.43 9.50 11.82
N VAL A 298 -30.33 10.29 11.24
CA VAL A 298 -31.77 10.31 11.57
C VAL A 298 -32.45 8.95 11.36
N VAL A 299 -31.81 8.08 10.59
CA VAL A 299 -32.28 6.75 10.22
C VAL A 299 -31.24 5.72 10.66
N GLU A 300 -31.66 4.83 11.56
CA GLU A 300 -30.87 3.72 12.04
C GLU A 300 -31.18 2.48 11.18
N VAL A 301 -30.12 1.80 10.75
CA VAL A 301 -30.22 0.54 10.00
C VAL A 301 -29.65 -0.54 10.90
N LEU A 302 -30.44 -1.58 11.16
CA LEU A 302 -30.03 -2.73 11.95
C LEU A 302 -29.95 -3.98 11.07
N LEU A 303 -28.97 -4.82 11.36
CA LEU A 303 -28.77 -6.10 10.71
C LEU A 303 -29.33 -7.22 11.60
N SER A 304 -30.09 -8.15 11.01
CA SER A 304 -30.53 -9.34 11.75
C SER A 304 -29.34 -10.27 11.93
N ASP A 305 -29.01 -10.62 13.17
CA ASP A 305 -28.10 -11.72 13.44
C ASP A 305 -28.87 -13.06 13.34
N PRO A 306 -28.51 -13.95 12.42
CA PRO A 306 -29.21 -15.22 12.24
C PRO A 306 -29.04 -16.22 13.39
N GLU A 307 -28.02 -16.07 14.25
CA GLU A 307 -27.79 -16.99 15.38
C GLU A 307 -28.51 -16.54 16.65
N SER A 308 -28.37 -15.26 17.01
CA SER A 308 -29.01 -14.69 18.22
C SER A 308 -30.44 -14.21 17.98
N GLY A 309 -30.81 -13.95 16.72
CA GLY A 309 -32.07 -13.28 16.37
C GLY A 309 -32.10 -11.80 16.78
N GLU A 310 -30.99 -11.25 17.28
CA GLU A 310 -30.88 -9.87 17.72
C GLU A 310 -30.64 -8.92 16.55
N TRP A 311 -31.16 -7.69 16.66
CA TRP A 311 -30.94 -6.63 15.69
C TRP A 311 -29.75 -5.77 16.12
N LEU A 312 -28.63 -5.91 15.42
CA LEU A 312 -27.39 -5.19 15.73
C LEU A 312 -27.26 -3.90 14.90
N PRO A 313 -26.69 -2.82 15.46
CA PRO A 313 -26.51 -1.56 14.73
C PRO A 313 -25.53 -1.75 13.57
N PHE A 314 -25.98 -1.44 12.35
CA PHE A 314 -25.21 -1.58 11.12
C PHE A 314 -24.60 -0.24 10.71
N ASP A 315 -23.52 0.13 11.41
CA ASP A 315 -22.77 1.35 11.18
C ASP A 315 -21.31 1.06 10.84
N GLU A 316 -20.62 2.06 10.27
CA GLU A 316 -19.20 1.98 9.93
C GLU A 316 -18.35 1.65 11.17
N ALA A 317 -18.70 2.23 12.32
CA ALA A 317 -17.96 2.06 13.57
C ALA A 317 -18.09 0.64 14.14
N SER A 318 -19.25 0.00 14.00
CA SER A 318 -19.50 -1.36 14.51
C SER A 318 -19.04 -2.43 13.52
N THR A 319 -19.21 -2.19 12.22
CA THR A 319 -19.01 -3.21 11.18
C THR A 319 -17.63 -3.16 10.53
N ALA A 320 -17.07 -1.96 10.36
CA ALA A 320 -15.79 -1.74 9.68
C ALA A 320 -14.87 -0.81 10.51
N PRO A 321 -14.50 -1.20 11.74
CA PRO A 321 -13.66 -0.36 12.60
C PRO A 321 -12.31 -0.08 11.93
N LYS A 322 -11.81 1.14 12.11
CA LYS A 322 -10.51 1.56 11.58
C LYS A 322 -9.43 0.59 12.09
N PRO A 323 -8.67 -0.06 11.20
CA PRO A 323 -7.71 -1.07 11.63
C PRO A 323 -6.54 -0.39 12.38
N ASP A 324 -6.23 -0.91 13.56
CA ASP A 324 -4.96 -0.62 14.23
C ASP A 324 -3.86 -1.43 13.52
N LEU A 325 -3.15 -0.76 12.60
CA LEU A 325 -2.12 -1.37 11.76
C LEU A 325 -0.93 -1.87 12.58
N VAL A 326 -0.68 -1.29 13.76
CA VAL A 326 0.47 -1.68 14.60
C VAL A 326 0.21 -3.02 15.28
N ARG A 327 -1.01 -3.24 15.79
CA ARG A 327 -1.37 -4.49 16.50
C ARG A 327 -1.72 -5.65 15.56
N ARG A 328 -2.13 -5.36 14.33
CA ARG A 328 -2.64 -6.37 13.37
C ARG A 328 -1.59 -6.92 12.40
N VAL A 329 -0.37 -6.40 12.42
CA VAL A 329 0.74 -6.96 11.62
C VAL A 329 1.30 -8.20 12.32
N TRP A 330 1.68 -9.21 11.53
CA TRP A 330 2.17 -10.49 12.02
C TRP A 330 3.37 -10.37 12.97
N VAL A 331 4.23 -9.37 12.76
CA VAL A 331 5.39 -9.08 13.62
C VAL A 331 4.96 -8.72 15.04
N ALA A 332 3.90 -7.92 15.20
CA ALA A 332 3.40 -7.57 16.54
C ALA A 332 2.79 -8.80 17.23
N THR A 333 2.11 -9.66 16.48
CA THR A 333 1.57 -10.94 16.98
C THR A 333 2.69 -11.91 17.37
N LEU A 334 3.76 -11.96 16.57
CA LEU A 334 4.94 -12.77 16.87
C LEU A 334 5.63 -12.25 18.14
N LEU A 335 5.82 -10.94 18.25
CA LEU A 335 6.42 -10.32 19.42
C LEU A 335 5.57 -10.54 20.66
N SER A 336 4.24 -10.39 20.60
CA SER A 336 3.37 -10.67 21.75
C SER A 336 3.42 -12.13 22.18
N ASN A 337 3.55 -13.06 21.22
CA ASN A 337 3.66 -14.49 21.53
C ASN A 337 5.04 -14.85 22.12
N VAL A 338 6.09 -14.12 21.74
CA VAL A 338 7.46 -14.33 22.22
C VAL A 338 7.69 -13.64 23.58
N THR A 339 7.11 -12.47 23.82
CA THR A 339 7.26 -11.73 25.08
C THR A 339 6.23 -12.12 26.14
N GLY A 340 5.15 -12.83 25.75
CA GLY A 340 4.05 -13.27 26.63
C GLY A 340 4.18 -14.68 27.22
N GLY A 341 5.38 -15.26 27.29
CA GLY A 341 5.57 -16.64 27.76
C GLY A 341 5.42 -16.80 29.28
N GLY A 342 4.26 -17.29 29.74
CA GLY A 342 4.11 -17.85 31.10
C GLY A 342 2.70 -17.83 31.69
N GLY A 343 1.81 -18.70 31.22
CA GLY A 343 0.47 -18.87 31.80
C GLY A 343 -0.31 -20.00 31.16
N SER A 344 0.11 -21.24 31.42
CA SER A 344 -0.63 -22.44 31.03
C SER A 344 -1.92 -22.60 31.86
N SER A 345 -3.06 -22.68 31.20
CA SER A 345 -4.09 -23.66 31.56
C SER A 345 -4.49 -24.42 30.31
N SER A 346 -4.14 -25.70 30.34
CA SER A 346 -4.49 -26.78 29.43
C SER A 346 -6.01 -26.96 29.26
N SER A 347 -6.44 -27.11 28.02
CA SER A 347 -7.20 -28.30 27.60
C SER A 347 -6.74 -28.71 26.22
N ALA A 348 -6.21 -29.93 26.13
CA ALA A 348 -5.69 -30.55 24.94
C ALA A 348 -6.81 -30.91 23.95
N SER A 349 -6.55 -30.75 22.65
CA SER A 349 -6.50 -31.87 21.71
C SER A 349 -6.01 -31.40 20.34
N ALA A 350 -4.93 -32.01 19.89
CA ALA A 350 -4.48 -31.96 18.51
C ALA A 350 -5.47 -32.68 17.59
N GLY A 351 -5.59 -32.19 16.35
CA GLY A 351 -6.23 -32.93 15.26
C GLY A 351 -7.08 -32.03 14.39
N SER A 352 -6.55 -31.76 13.18
CA SER A 352 -7.29 -31.68 11.91
C SER A 352 -8.60 -30.87 11.84
N ASP A 353 -8.64 -30.07 10.79
CA ASP A 353 -9.83 -29.63 10.06
C ASP A 353 -10.40 -28.24 10.37
N HIS A 354 -10.65 -27.56 9.26
CA HIS A 354 -11.60 -26.48 9.04
C HIS A 354 -12.68 -26.32 10.12
N ALA A 355 -12.71 -25.15 10.76
CA ALA A 355 -13.91 -24.33 11.00
C ALA A 355 -13.53 -23.15 11.92
N ASP A 356 -14.40 -22.14 11.97
CA ASP A 356 -14.46 -21.10 13.00
C ASP A 356 -13.71 -19.79 12.75
N ASN A 357 -13.94 -19.25 11.56
CA ASN A 357 -14.38 -17.85 11.41
C ASN A 357 -15.86 -17.81 11.01
N THR A 358 -16.63 -18.75 11.55
CA THR A 358 -17.99 -19.04 11.14
C THR A 358 -19.02 -18.28 11.94
N ALA A 359 -18.86 -17.81 13.18
CA ALA A 359 -20.01 -17.22 13.92
C ALA A 359 -20.73 -16.01 13.25
N ALA A 360 -20.07 -15.22 12.39
CA ALA A 360 -20.74 -14.17 11.58
C ALA A 360 -21.08 -14.62 10.13
N SER A 361 -20.66 -15.83 9.73
CA SER A 361 -20.85 -16.45 8.41
C SER A 361 -21.73 -17.71 8.45
N SER A 362 -21.83 -18.43 9.57
CA SER A 362 -22.68 -19.60 9.88
C SER A 362 -24.12 -19.18 10.02
N ALA A 363 -24.33 -17.96 10.47
CA ALA A 363 -25.61 -17.30 10.45
C ALA A 363 -26.14 -17.16 8.99
N VAL A 364 -25.25 -16.92 8.02
CA VAL A 364 -25.59 -16.84 6.58
C VAL A 364 -25.58 -18.21 5.90
N GLU A 365 -24.85 -19.19 6.44
CA GLU A 365 -24.66 -20.54 5.86
C GLU A 365 -25.67 -21.59 6.38
N ALA A 366 -26.23 -21.41 7.59
CA ALA A 366 -27.27 -22.29 8.15
C ALA A 366 -28.63 -22.19 7.43
N VAL A 367 -28.85 -21.12 6.66
CA VAL A 367 -30.03 -20.97 5.77
C VAL A 367 -29.84 -21.78 4.46
N ALA A 368 -28.64 -22.25 4.15
CA ALA A 368 -28.31 -22.88 2.87
C ALA A 368 -28.54 -24.41 2.79
N ASN A 369 -28.73 -25.12 3.92
CA ASN A 369 -28.77 -26.60 3.93
C ASN A 369 -30.07 -27.22 4.50
N GLY A 370 -31.23 -26.61 4.22
CA GLY A 370 -32.55 -27.15 4.60
C GLY A 370 -33.33 -27.75 3.44
N SER A 371 -32.88 -28.87 2.85
CA SER A 371 -33.66 -29.65 1.88
C SER A 371 -33.81 -31.11 2.32
N GLY A 372 -35.04 -31.47 2.69
CA GLY A 372 -35.61 -32.78 2.41
C GLY A 372 -35.57 -33.86 3.51
N SER A 373 -36.70 -34.05 4.18
CA SER A 373 -37.15 -35.43 4.46
C SER A 373 -38.68 -35.51 4.38
N LYS A 374 -39.16 -35.93 3.20
CA LYS A 374 -40.51 -36.45 2.99
C LYS A 374 -40.66 -37.71 3.85
N ARG A 375 -41.46 -37.64 4.91
CA ARG A 375 -41.89 -38.84 5.64
C ARG A 375 -43.15 -39.41 4.96
N SER A 376 -42.93 -40.53 4.28
CA SER A 376 -43.91 -41.42 3.67
C SER A 376 -45.09 -41.75 4.61
N LYS A 377 -46.33 -41.52 4.14
CA LYS A 377 -47.54 -42.16 4.67
C LYS A 377 -47.90 -43.32 3.73
N GLY A 378 -47.41 -44.51 4.07
CA GLY A 378 -47.91 -45.80 3.57
C GLY A 378 -48.99 -46.34 4.51
N GLY A 379 -50.06 -46.89 3.94
CA GLY A 379 -51.38 -47.04 4.55
C GLY A 379 -51.56 -48.15 5.59
N LYS A 380 -52.70 -48.08 6.28
CA LYS A 380 -53.46 -49.23 6.81
C LYS A 380 -54.87 -48.81 7.23
N ARG A 381 -55.88 -49.35 6.55
CA ARG A 381 -57.25 -49.69 7.01
C ARG A 381 -57.95 -50.30 5.79
N ARG A 382 -58.10 -51.63 5.76
CA ARG A 382 -59.26 -52.39 6.28
C ARG A 382 -60.51 -52.08 5.49
#